data_AF-A0A9W7CXE9-F1
#
_entry.id   AF-A0A9W7CXE9-F1
#
_cell.length_a   1.000
_cell.length_b   1.000
_cell.length_c   1.000
_cell.angle_alpha   90.00
_cell.angle_beta   90.00
_cell.angle_gamma   90.00
#
_symmetry.space_group_name_H-M   'P 1'
#
loop_
_entity.id
_entity.type
_entity.pdbx_description
1 polymer ?
#
loop_
_entity_poly.entity_id
_entity_poly.type
_entity_poly.pdbx_seq_one_letter_code
_entity_poly.pdbx_strand_id
1 'polypeptide(L)'
;MCVRMKASGEDWYEFDLNAWVGHRKIRRSSRDTSFVPGDLSVKRMKQFHGGEDTFVPLDSVGGTMLYVKAEVHRQGVLFPVHHLIGSEWGNEGYDGIETEGLCYVAHFLGLKCWGMPNTLIYHV
;
A
#
# COMPACT_ATOMS: atom_id res chain seq x y z
N MET A 1 2.90 -12.15 -0.53
CA MET A 1 3.35 -11.46 0.70
C MET A 1 4.87 -11.51 0.78
N CYS A 2 5.53 -10.38 1.06
CA CYS A 2 6.97 -10.34 1.25
C CYS A 2 7.33 -10.63 2.71
N VAL A 3 8.30 -11.53 2.92
CA VAL A 3 8.77 -11.93 4.25
C VAL A 3 10.29 -11.80 4.35
N ARG A 4 10.77 -11.47 5.55
CA ARG A 4 12.20 -11.37 5.86
C ARG A 4 12.55 -12.15 7.13
N MET A 5 13.72 -12.78 7.14
CA MET A 5 14.23 -13.50 8.30
C MET A 5 14.61 -12.49 9.39
N LYS A 6 14.21 -12.75 10.64
CA LYS A 6 14.66 -11.96 11.78
C LYS A 6 16.17 -12.12 11.97
N ALA A 7 16.81 -11.11 12.58
CA ALA A 7 18.25 -11.15 12.83
C ALA A 7 18.70 -12.36 13.69
N SER A 8 17.81 -12.93 14.51
CA SER A 8 18.10 -14.17 15.25
C SER A 8 18.22 -15.41 14.38
N GLY A 9 17.70 -15.38 13.15
CA GLY A 9 17.65 -16.53 12.24
C GLY A 9 16.52 -17.53 12.51
N GLU A 10 15.64 -17.24 13.48
CA GLU A 10 14.67 -18.21 14.00
C GLU A 10 13.27 -18.09 13.41
N ASP A 11 12.91 -16.94 12.84
CA ASP A 11 11.53 -16.67 12.42
C ASP A 11 11.46 -15.63 11.28
N TRP A 12 10.39 -15.70 10.49
CA TRP A 12 10.11 -14.80 9.39
C TRP A 12 9.00 -13.81 9.77
N TYR A 13 9.13 -12.55 9.36
CA TYR A 13 8.09 -11.55 9.55
C TYR A 13 7.67 -10.92 8.21
N GLU A 14 6.44 -10.40 8.16
CA GLU A 14 5.95 -9.63 7.01
C GLU A 14 6.80 -8.35 6.91
N PHE A 15 7.57 -8.26 5.84
CA PHE A 15 8.57 -7.21 5.66
C PHE A 15 7.97 -5.95 5.04
N ASP A 16 7.12 -6.14 4.03
CA ASP A 16 6.47 -5.06 3.31
C ASP A 16 5.09 -4.76 3.93
N LEU A 17 5.00 -3.66 4.66
CA LEU A 17 3.80 -3.24 5.39
C LEU A 17 2.97 -2.18 4.64
N ASN A 18 3.40 -1.79 3.42
CA ASN A 18 2.69 -0.84 2.56
C ASN A 18 1.52 -1.49 1.82
N ALA A 19 1.47 -2.83 1.79
CA ALA A 19 0.37 -3.59 1.23
C ALA A 19 -0.77 -3.78 2.25
N TRP A 20 -1.86 -3.05 2.07
CA TRP A 20 -2.97 -3.06 3.02
C TRP A 20 -4.33 -2.72 2.41
N VAL A 21 -5.39 -3.05 3.14
CA VAL A 21 -6.80 -2.70 2.85
C VAL A 21 -7.45 -2.13 4.11
N GLY A 22 -8.31 -1.14 3.96
CA GLY A 22 -9.06 -0.51 5.05
C GLY A 22 -8.87 0.99 5.14
N HIS A 23 -8.98 1.55 6.34
CA HIS A 23 -8.95 3.01 6.55
C HIS A 23 -7.75 3.43 7.36
N ARG A 24 -7.05 4.46 6.88
CA ARG A 24 -6.01 5.19 7.62
C ARG A 24 -6.58 6.46 8.25
N LYS A 25 -5.82 7.04 9.17
CA LYS A 25 -6.13 8.33 9.81
C LYS A 25 -6.24 9.42 8.76
N ILE A 26 -7.17 10.35 8.96
CA ILE A 26 -7.43 11.48 8.08
C ILE A 26 -6.98 12.76 8.78
N ARG A 27 -6.21 13.60 8.09
CA ARG A 27 -5.84 14.93 8.56
C ARG A 27 -7.08 15.81 8.60
N ARG A 28 -7.45 16.32 9.78
CA ARG A 28 -8.68 17.11 9.97
C ARG A 28 -8.57 18.55 9.49
N SER A 29 -7.35 19.08 9.39
CA SER A 29 -7.07 20.47 9.00
C SER A 29 -5.80 20.53 8.19
N SER A 30 -5.81 21.26 7.07
CA SER A 30 -4.61 21.50 6.26
C SER A 30 -3.50 22.25 7.00
N ARG A 31 -3.83 22.94 8.09
CA ARG A 31 -2.86 23.63 8.96
C ARG A 31 -2.18 22.72 9.98
N ASP A 32 -2.63 21.48 10.12
CA ASP A 32 -2.04 20.52 11.04
C ASP A 32 -0.75 19.93 10.44
N THR A 33 0.37 20.55 10.79
CA THR A 33 1.71 20.16 10.31
C THR A 33 2.34 19.02 11.11
N SER A 34 1.76 18.65 12.26
CA SER A 34 2.25 17.54 13.08
C SER A 34 1.50 16.23 12.82
N PHE A 35 0.54 16.25 11.90
CA PHE A 35 -0.20 15.06 11.50
C PHE A 35 0.74 14.00 10.91
N VAL A 36 0.64 12.78 11.43
CA VAL A 36 1.33 11.61 10.91
C VAL A 36 0.29 10.59 10.42
N PRO A 37 0.32 10.21 9.13
CA PRO A 37 -0.50 9.13 8.62
C PRO A 37 -0.31 7.84 9.39
N GLY A 38 -1.35 7.02 9.50
CA GLY A 38 -1.24 5.75 10.20
C GLY A 38 -2.56 5.00 10.22
N ASP A 39 -2.52 3.81 10.79
CA ASP A 39 -3.68 2.92 10.78
C ASP A 39 -4.83 3.49 11.63
N LEU A 40 -6.05 3.32 11.13
CA LEU A 40 -7.28 3.41 11.91
C LEU A 40 -7.97 2.05 11.98
N SER A 41 -8.24 1.45 10.82
CA SER A 41 -8.82 0.10 10.69
C SER A 41 -8.25 -0.59 9.45
N VAL A 42 -7.02 -1.06 9.57
CA VAL A 42 -6.22 -1.60 8.45
C VAL A 42 -5.96 -3.10 8.62
N LYS A 43 -6.14 -3.87 7.54
CA LYS A 43 -5.70 -5.27 7.43
C LYS A 43 -4.52 -5.36 6.46
N ARG A 44 -3.51 -6.15 6.86
CA ARG A 44 -2.29 -6.42 6.07
C ARG A 44 -2.27 -7.84 5.54
N MET A 45 -1.35 -8.14 4.62
CA MET A 45 -1.28 -9.43 3.94
C MET A 45 -1.13 -10.61 4.91
N LYS A 46 -0.38 -10.44 6.01
CA LYS A 46 -0.24 -11.50 7.02
C LYS A 46 -1.57 -11.92 7.65
N GLN A 47 -2.53 -10.99 7.77
CA GLN A 47 -3.85 -11.29 8.35
C GLN A 47 -4.73 -12.13 7.42
N PHE A 48 -4.38 -12.22 6.13
CA PHE A 48 -5.07 -13.07 5.14
C PHE A 48 -4.30 -14.37 4.84
N HIS A 49 -3.08 -14.51 5.35
CA HIS A 49 -2.24 -15.68 5.09
C HIS A 49 -2.84 -16.95 5.72
N GLY A 50 -2.85 -18.05 4.97
CA GLY A 50 -3.48 -19.31 5.35
C GLY A 50 -4.99 -19.38 5.07
N GLY A 51 -5.60 -18.30 4.57
CA GLY A 51 -6.99 -18.31 4.09
C GLY A 51 -7.14 -19.01 2.73
N GLU A 52 -8.39 -19.32 2.37
CA GLU A 52 -8.74 -19.98 1.10
C GLU A 52 -8.60 -19.06 -0.13
N ASP A 53 -8.75 -17.76 0.06
CA ASP A 53 -8.68 -16.78 -1.03
C ASP A 53 -7.26 -16.68 -1.61
N THR A 54 -7.15 -16.92 -2.92
CA THR A 54 -5.88 -16.74 -3.63
C THR A 54 -5.51 -15.26 -3.77
N PHE A 55 -6.50 -14.40 -3.96
CA PHE A 55 -6.34 -12.96 -4.12
C PHE A 55 -7.23 -12.20 -3.14
N VAL A 56 -6.67 -11.17 -2.51
CA VAL A 56 -7.42 -10.25 -1.63
C VAL A 56 -7.34 -8.83 -2.15
N PRO A 57 -8.40 -8.02 -2.05
CA PRO A 57 -8.36 -6.63 -2.49
C PRO A 57 -7.42 -5.81 -1.60
N LEU A 58 -6.76 -4.81 -2.19
CA LEU A 58 -5.88 -3.87 -1.49
C LEU A 58 -6.22 -2.43 -1.87
N ASP A 59 -6.14 -1.53 -0.89
CA ASP A 59 -6.26 -0.08 -1.08
C ASP A 59 -4.88 0.59 -1.28
N SER A 60 -3.82 -0.11 -0.86
CA SER A 60 -2.42 0.30 -0.99
C SER A 60 -1.54 -0.92 -1.23
N VAL A 61 -0.44 -0.74 -1.97
CA VAL A 61 0.54 -1.79 -2.27
C VAL A 61 1.93 -1.34 -1.85
N GLY A 62 2.81 -2.30 -1.61
CA GLY A 62 4.25 -2.06 -1.52
C GLY A 62 4.98 -2.38 -2.81
N GLY A 63 6.25 -1.99 -2.86
CA GLY A 63 7.11 -2.11 -4.05
C GLY A 63 8.02 -3.33 -4.06
N THR A 64 8.08 -4.13 -2.99
CA THR A 64 9.08 -5.22 -2.90
C THR A 64 8.94 -6.24 -4.03
N MET A 65 7.71 -6.58 -4.37
CA MET A 65 7.37 -7.29 -5.60
C MET A 65 5.96 -6.88 -6.00
N LEU A 66 5.88 -6.21 -7.14
CA LEU A 66 4.63 -5.71 -7.68
C LEU A 66 4.58 -5.98 -9.18
N TYR A 67 3.51 -6.65 -9.61
CA TYR A 67 3.24 -6.85 -11.02
C TYR A 67 2.15 -5.88 -11.48
N VAL A 68 2.49 -5.00 -12.43
CA VAL A 68 1.56 -4.03 -13.01
C VAL A 68 1.48 -4.29 -14.52
N LYS A 69 0.26 -4.42 -15.03
CA LYS A 69 0.06 -4.47 -16.49
C LYS A 69 0.56 -3.16 -17.10
N ALA A 70 1.37 -3.24 -18.15
CA ALA A 70 1.97 -2.06 -18.77
C ALA A 70 0.94 -1.00 -19.22
N GLU A 71 -0.28 -1.42 -19.57
CA GLU A 71 -1.38 -0.51 -19.92
C GLU A 71 -1.80 0.40 -18.77
N VAL A 72 -1.74 -0.08 -17.53
CA VAL A 72 -2.10 0.70 -16.34
C VAL A 72 -1.14 1.88 -16.19
N HIS A 73 0.16 1.66 -16.41
CA HIS A 73 1.14 2.76 -16.47
C HIS A 73 0.93 3.68 -17.67
N ARG A 74 0.58 3.14 -18.86
CA ARG A 74 0.26 3.97 -20.05
C ARG A 74 -0.97 4.84 -19.85
N GLN A 75 -1.91 4.44 -18.99
CA GLN A 75 -3.08 5.24 -18.60
C GLN A 75 -2.75 6.32 -17.56
N GLY A 76 -1.51 6.39 -17.06
CA GLY A 76 -1.05 7.43 -16.15
C GLY A 76 -1.05 7.03 -14.67
N VAL A 77 -1.31 5.77 -14.33
CA VAL A 77 -1.10 5.27 -12.97
C VAL A 77 0.40 5.13 -12.74
N LEU A 78 0.98 5.98 -11.90
CA LEU A 78 2.41 6.04 -11.62
C LEU A 78 2.65 6.01 -10.11
N PHE A 79 3.89 5.78 -9.71
CA PHE A 79 4.34 6.01 -8.33
C PHE A 79 4.36 7.52 -8.08
N PRO A 80 3.51 8.06 -7.20
CA PRO A 80 3.44 9.49 -7.01
C PRO A 80 4.69 10.01 -6.29
N VAL A 81 5.23 11.12 -6.77
CA VAL A 81 6.43 11.77 -6.21
C VAL A 81 6.13 12.70 -5.03
N HIS A 82 4.85 12.87 -4.70
CA HIS A 82 4.33 13.69 -3.61
C HIS A 82 3.14 12.99 -2.97
N HIS A 83 2.75 13.39 -1.76
CA HIS A 83 1.61 12.82 -1.07
C HIS A 83 0.29 13.17 -1.77
N LEU A 84 -0.34 12.22 -2.47
CA LEU A 84 -1.57 12.48 -3.22
C LEU A 84 -2.79 12.68 -2.32
N ILE A 85 -2.91 11.89 -1.26
CA ILE A 85 -4.12 11.87 -0.45
C ILE A 85 -4.18 13.14 0.38
N GLY A 86 -5.26 13.90 0.19
CA GLY A 86 -5.46 15.21 0.83
C GLY A 86 -4.66 16.36 0.20
N SER A 87 -4.10 16.16 -1.00
CA SER A 87 -3.49 17.24 -1.78
C SER A 87 -4.54 18.26 -2.22
N GLU A 88 -4.16 19.53 -2.18
CA GLU A 88 -4.95 20.68 -2.64
C GLU A 88 -4.09 21.56 -3.56
N TRP A 89 -4.70 22.50 -4.29
CA TRP A 89 -3.97 23.41 -5.19
C TRP A 89 -2.82 24.18 -4.52
N GLY A 90 -2.93 24.51 -3.23
CA GLY A 90 -1.95 25.31 -2.50
C GLY A 90 -1.13 24.53 -1.46
N ASN A 91 -1.42 23.24 -1.25
CA ASN A 91 -0.81 22.47 -0.17
C ASN A 91 -0.57 21.02 -0.60
N GLU A 92 0.58 20.47 -0.22
CA GLU A 92 0.82 19.05 -0.36
C GLU A 92 -0.16 18.25 0.51
N GLY A 93 -0.51 17.06 0.03
CA GLY A 93 -1.25 16.08 0.79
C GLY A 93 -0.43 15.53 1.96
N TYR A 94 -0.95 14.49 2.57
CA TYR A 94 -0.34 13.92 3.76
C TYR A 94 -0.12 12.42 3.68
N ASP A 95 -0.71 11.69 2.72
CA ASP A 95 -0.57 10.23 2.61
C ASP A 95 -0.52 9.80 1.13
N GLY A 96 -0.23 8.51 0.87
CA GLY A 96 -0.26 7.93 -0.46
C GLY A 96 0.86 8.45 -1.38
N ILE A 97 2.11 8.45 -0.88
CA ILE A 97 3.31 8.69 -1.68
C ILE A 97 3.84 7.36 -2.24
N GLU A 98 4.56 7.41 -3.36
CA GLU A 98 5.27 6.28 -3.95
C GLU A 98 4.36 5.06 -4.23
N THR A 99 4.58 3.91 -3.60
CA THR A 99 3.79 2.69 -3.85
C THR A 99 2.41 2.76 -3.23
N GLU A 100 2.26 3.44 -2.10
CA GLU A 100 0.98 3.54 -1.39
C GLU A 100 -0.06 4.36 -2.17
N GLY A 101 0.39 5.33 -2.96
CA GLY A 101 -0.49 6.15 -3.81
C GLY A 101 -0.91 5.49 -5.12
N LEU A 102 -0.27 4.40 -5.52
CA LEU A 102 -0.51 3.75 -6.82
C LEU A 102 -1.96 3.26 -6.95
N CYS A 103 -2.45 2.55 -5.93
CA CYS A 103 -3.80 1.99 -5.92
C CYS A 103 -4.87 3.06 -5.78
N TYR A 104 -4.57 4.13 -5.05
CA TYR A 104 -5.44 5.30 -4.94
C TYR A 104 -5.69 5.92 -6.32
N VAL A 105 -4.64 6.14 -7.13
CA VAL A 105 -4.79 6.64 -8.51
C VAL A 105 -5.52 5.63 -9.40
N ALA A 106 -5.14 4.35 -9.33
CA ALA A 106 -5.74 3.29 -10.12
C ALA A 106 -7.27 3.20 -9.91
N HIS A 107 -7.73 3.44 -8.68
CA HIS A 107 -9.15 3.41 -8.34
C HIS A 107 -9.99 4.43 -9.12
N PHE A 108 -9.47 5.65 -9.32
CA PHE A 108 -10.16 6.68 -10.12
C PHE A 108 -10.30 6.31 -11.60
N LEU A 109 -9.46 5.40 -12.09
CA LEU A 109 -9.55 4.84 -13.45
C LEU A 109 -10.39 3.56 -13.51
N GLY A 110 -11.08 3.20 -12.43
CA GLY A 110 -11.89 1.98 -12.35
C GLY A 110 -11.10 0.69 -12.20
N LEU A 111 -9.80 0.78 -11.90
CA LEU A 111 -8.92 -0.36 -11.67
C LEU A 111 -8.87 -0.72 -10.18
N LYS A 112 -8.49 -1.97 -9.87
CA LYS A 112 -8.35 -2.47 -8.50
C LYS A 112 -6.99 -3.09 -8.29
N CYS A 113 -6.44 -2.90 -7.11
CA CYS A 113 -5.25 -3.60 -6.65
C CYS A 113 -5.61 -4.87 -5.89
N TRP A 114 -4.72 -5.86 -5.99
CA TRP A 114 -4.90 -7.17 -5.38
C TRP A 114 -3.58 -7.66 -4.81
N GLY A 115 -3.65 -8.41 -3.71
CA GLY A 115 -2.54 -9.09 -3.09
C GLY A 115 -2.70 -10.61 -3.12
N MET A 116 -1.58 -11.33 -3.20
CA MET A 116 -1.52 -12.79 -3.02
C MET A 116 -0.89 -13.12 -1.66
N PRO A 117 -1.68 -13.35 -0.59
CA PRO A 117 -1.15 -13.51 0.77
C PRO A 117 -0.45 -14.87 0.95
N ASN A 118 -0.83 -15.88 0.17
CA ASN A 118 -0.26 -17.23 0.26
C ASN A 118 0.96 -17.44 -0.65
N THR A 119 1.27 -16.51 -1.55
CA THR A 119 2.50 -16.55 -2.36
C THR A 119 3.60 -15.78 -1.65
N LEU A 120 4.60 -16.48 -1.10
CA LEU A 120 5.67 -15.88 -0.32
C LEU A 120 6.85 -15.46 -1.20
N ILE A 121 7.42 -14.31 -0.87
CA ILE A 121 8.64 -13.77 -1.48
C ILE A 121 9.60 -13.51 -0.35
N TYR A 122 10.82 -14.01 -0.47
CA TYR A 122 11.84 -13.94 0.56
C TYR A 122 12.78 -12.77 0.27
N HIS A 123 12.74 -11.74 1.12
CA HIS A 123 13.65 -10.61 1.08
C HIS A 123 14.87 -10.89 1.97
N VAL A 124 16.06 -10.57 1.46
CA VAL A 124 17.36 -10.71 2.15
C VAL A 124 17.60 -9.58 3.15
#